data_AF-A0RX26-F1
#
_entry.id   AF-A0RX26-F1
#
_cell.length_a   1.000
_cell.length_b   1.000
_cell.length_c   1.000
_cell.angle_alpha   90.00
_cell.angle_beta   90.00
_cell.angle_gamma   90.00
#
_symmetry.space_group_name_H-M   'P 1'
#
loop_
_entity.id
_entity.type
_entity.pdbx_description
1 polymer ?
#
loop_
_entity_poly.entity_id
_entity_poly.type
_entity_poly.pdbx_seq_one_letter_code
_entity_poly.pdbx_strand_id
1 'polypeptide(L)'
;MKGAPYLGIPVAVGLLAAFAMASGGTEAPASGPLTASMMAGDAPVLGDPGAGITIVEWGDYQCTFCFRFHGTSLQALKAEYIDTGDVKLVFRDFPLNGPDSVLAAEASYCAKEQGRYWEYHDTVYKTGRARGRDGSRAIRLRALQSRRGLTRASLRAAWTTEGTGRWSSMRNRTGGR
;
A
#
# COMPACT_ATOMS: atom_id res chain seq x y z
N MET A 1 70.94 -4.96 9.70
CA MET A 1 69.94 -3.90 9.96
C MET A 1 68.68 -4.28 9.17
N LYS A 2 67.71 -4.96 9.81
CA LYS A 2 66.47 -5.44 9.17
C LYS A 2 65.30 -4.77 9.88
N GLY A 3 64.81 -3.66 9.35
CA GLY A 3 63.59 -3.01 9.82
C GLY A 3 62.73 -2.69 8.60
N ALA A 4 61.44 -3.02 8.69
CA ALA A 4 60.31 -2.56 7.87
C ALA A 4 59.35 -3.61 7.24
N PRO A 5 59.02 -4.77 7.85
CA PRO A 5 57.81 -5.50 7.43
C PRO A 5 56.54 -5.08 8.19
N TYR A 6 56.65 -4.37 9.32
CA TYR A 6 55.51 -4.10 10.22
C TYR A 6 54.58 -2.95 9.81
N LEU A 7 54.99 -2.07 8.89
CA LEU A 7 54.16 -0.94 8.43
C LEU A 7 53.27 -1.30 7.22
N GLY A 8 53.57 -2.38 6.50
CA GLY A 8 52.82 -2.76 5.29
C GLY A 8 51.46 -3.42 5.58
N ILE A 9 51.37 -4.16 6.69
CA ILE A 9 50.16 -4.88 7.10
C ILE A 9 49.01 -3.92 7.44
N PRO A 10 49.18 -2.87 8.28
CA PRO A 10 48.08 -1.95 8.59
C PRO A 10 47.63 -1.13 7.38
N VAL A 11 48.54 -0.80 6.45
CA VAL A 11 48.20 -0.09 5.20
C VAL A 11 47.39 -0.98 4.26
N ALA A 12 47.77 -2.26 4.13
CA ALA A 12 47.03 -3.22 3.32
C ALA A 12 45.62 -3.47 3.87
N VAL A 13 45.49 -3.60 5.20
CA VAL A 13 44.18 -3.75 5.87
C VAL A 13 43.33 -2.50 5.70
N GLY A 14 43.92 -1.30 5.84
CA GLY A 14 43.23 -0.04 5.63
C GLY A 14 42.72 0.14 4.18
N LEU A 15 43.54 -0.24 3.20
CA LEU A 15 43.15 -0.19 1.78
C LEU A 15 42.05 -1.20 1.44
N LEU A 16 42.10 -2.42 1.99
CA LEU A 16 41.05 -3.42 1.82
C LEU A 16 39.72 -2.99 2.45
N ALA A 17 39.74 -2.40 3.64
CA ALA A 17 38.54 -1.88 4.29
C ALA A 17 37.94 -0.69 3.52
N ALA A 18 38.77 0.21 3.00
CA ALA A 18 38.32 1.33 2.17
C ALA A 18 37.68 0.84 0.85
N PHE A 19 38.24 -0.18 0.22
CA PHE A 19 37.68 -0.77 -1.00
C PHE A 19 36.34 -1.49 -0.75
N ALA A 20 36.20 -2.18 0.39
CA ALA A 20 34.92 -2.79 0.79
C ALA A 20 33.83 -1.75 1.09
N MET A 21 34.20 -0.59 1.66
CA MET A 21 33.27 0.52 1.90
C MET A 21 32.90 1.27 0.61
N ALA A 22 33.82 1.36 -0.37
CA ALA A 22 33.58 2.02 -1.65
C ALA A 22 32.76 1.17 -2.64
N SER A 23 32.74 -0.15 -2.48
CA SER A 23 32.01 -1.07 -3.36
C SER A 23 30.59 -1.41 -2.87
N GLY A 24 30.21 -0.96 -1.67
CA GLY A 24 28.86 -1.10 -1.10
C GLY A 24 27.81 -0.18 -1.74
N GLY A 25 27.88 0.03 -3.06
CA GLY A 25 26.88 0.78 -3.79
C GLY A 25 25.52 0.11 -3.62
N THR A 26 24.62 0.75 -2.87
CA THR A 26 23.20 0.43 -2.89
C THR A 26 22.70 0.57 -4.32
N GLU A 27 22.53 -0.54 -5.02
CA GLU A 27 21.75 -0.57 -6.25
C GLU A 27 20.36 -0.01 -5.93
N ALA A 28 20.04 1.12 -6.57
CA ALA A 28 18.67 1.60 -6.62
C ALA A 28 17.79 0.44 -7.13
N PRO A 29 16.63 0.16 -6.51
CA PRO A 29 15.76 -0.89 -7.01
C PRO A 29 15.47 -0.63 -8.48
N ALA A 30 15.81 -1.59 -9.34
CA ALA A 30 15.61 -1.47 -10.78
C ALA A 30 14.14 -1.12 -11.06
N SER A 31 13.94 -0.06 -11.85
CA SER A 31 12.65 0.37 -12.39
C SER A 31 12.13 -0.65 -13.41
N GLY A 32 11.79 -1.83 -12.95
CA GLY A 32 11.16 -2.86 -13.78
C GLY A 32 9.75 -2.45 -14.23
N PRO A 33 9.21 -3.06 -15.30
CA PRO A 33 7.86 -2.78 -15.75
C PRO A 33 6.83 -3.10 -14.65
N LEU A 34 5.77 -2.30 -14.59
CA LEU A 34 4.61 -2.59 -13.72
C LEU A 34 4.02 -3.93 -14.15
N THR A 35 3.99 -4.90 -13.24
CA THR A 35 3.41 -6.22 -13.54
C THR A 35 1.90 -6.21 -13.33
N ALA A 36 1.19 -7.09 -14.04
CA ALA A 36 -0.27 -7.27 -13.86
C ALA A 36 -0.65 -7.58 -12.40
N SER A 37 0.21 -8.32 -11.68
CA SER A 37 0.04 -8.59 -10.25
C SER A 37 0.18 -7.33 -9.38
N MET A 38 1.06 -6.40 -9.75
CA MET A 38 1.18 -5.10 -9.06
C MET A 38 -0.05 -4.23 -9.30
N MET A 39 -0.58 -4.23 -10.52
CA MET A 39 -1.74 -3.43 -10.90
C MET A 39 -3.07 -3.97 -10.36
N ALA A 40 -3.38 -5.25 -10.62
CA ALA A 40 -4.61 -5.90 -10.19
C ALA A 40 -4.36 -6.92 -9.09
N GLY A 41 -3.65 -8.03 -9.37
CA GLY A 41 -3.56 -9.14 -8.41
C GLY A 41 -4.95 -9.48 -7.85
N ASP A 42 -5.05 -9.63 -6.53
CA ASP A 42 -6.33 -9.89 -5.84
C ASP A 42 -6.99 -8.62 -5.30
N ALA A 43 -6.60 -7.45 -5.84
CA ALA A 43 -7.22 -6.19 -5.47
C ALA A 43 -8.72 -6.19 -5.83
N PRO A 44 -9.56 -5.57 -4.99
CA PRO A 44 -10.99 -5.47 -5.27
C PRO A 44 -11.29 -4.74 -6.57
N VAL A 45 -12.22 -5.32 -7.34
CA VAL A 45 -12.68 -4.79 -8.63
C VAL A 45 -14.10 -4.27 -8.48
N LEU A 46 -14.36 -3.07 -9.00
CA LEU A 46 -15.68 -2.48 -9.16
C LEU A 46 -16.02 -2.45 -10.66
N GLY A 47 -17.24 -2.88 -11.00
CA GLY A 47 -17.70 -3.04 -12.38
C GLY A 47 -17.51 -4.45 -12.91
N ASP A 48 -17.60 -4.61 -14.23
CA ASP A 48 -17.42 -5.89 -14.91
C ASP A 48 -15.93 -6.32 -14.92
N PRO A 49 -15.55 -7.47 -14.35
CA PRO A 49 -14.19 -7.99 -14.44
C PRO A 49 -13.69 -8.21 -15.88
N GLY A 50 -14.60 -8.39 -16.84
CA GLY A 50 -14.33 -8.52 -18.28
C GLY A 50 -14.13 -7.21 -19.04
N ALA A 51 -14.32 -6.05 -18.40
CA ALA A 51 -14.18 -4.75 -19.04
C ALA A 51 -12.81 -4.58 -19.71
N GLY A 52 -12.81 -4.04 -20.94
CA GLY A 52 -11.62 -3.91 -21.77
C GLY A 52 -10.61 -2.87 -21.25
N ILE A 53 -11.08 -1.91 -20.46
CA ILE A 53 -10.25 -0.85 -19.87
C ILE A 53 -10.21 -1.01 -18.36
N THR A 54 -9.01 -0.94 -17.79
CA THR A 54 -8.78 -1.01 -16.33
C THR A 54 -8.20 0.30 -15.83
N ILE A 55 -8.89 0.91 -14.87
CA ILE A 55 -8.35 2.02 -14.08
C ILE A 55 -7.88 1.46 -12.75
N VAL A 56 -6.64 1.79 -12.34
CA VAL A 56 -6.13 1.41 -11.02
C VAL A 56 -5.98 2.66 -10.17
N GLU A 57 -6.71 2.71 -9.06
CA GLU A 57 -6.58 3.76 -8.06
C GLU A 57 -5.73 3.27 -6.90
N TRP A 58 -4.62 3.97 -6.62
CA TRP A 58 -3.89 3.82 -5.36
C TRP A 58 -4.42 4.85 -4.36
N GLY A 59 -5.25 4.41 -3.41
CA GLY A 59 -6.00 5.28 -2.52
C GLY A 59 -5.65 5.09 -1.05
N ASP A 60 -5.93 6.13 -0.27
CA ASP A 60 -5.81 6.13 1.19
C ASP A 60 -7.11 6.67 1.79
N TYR A 61 -7.68 5.91 2.71
CA TYR A 61 -8.89 6.27 3.47
C TYR A 61 -8.75 7.50 4.39
N GLN A 62 -7.58 8.13 4.48
CA GLN A 62 -7.38 9.44 5.13
C GLN A 62 -7.03 10.56 4.13
N CYS A 63 -6.81 10.25 2.85
CA CYS A 63 -6.40 11.24 1.87
C CYS A 63 -7.57 12.13 1.46
N THR A 64 -7.41 13.45 1.68
CA THR A 64 -8.41 14.45 1.29
C THR A 64 -8.80 14.38 -0.19
N PHE A 65 -7.83 14.13 -1.06
CA PHE A 65 -8.08 14.10 -2.50
C PHE A 65 -8.82 12.82 -2.92
N CYS A 66 -8.51 11.68 -2.30
CA CYS A 66 -9.27 10.43 -2.49
C CYS A 66 -10.74 10.64 -2.09
N PHE A 67 -11.02 11.27 -0.94
CA PHE A 67 -12.40 11.60 -0.56
C PHE A 67 -13.13 12.45 -1.61
N ARG A 68 -12.46 13.48 -2.16
CA ARG A 68 -13.06 14.30 -3.22
C ARG A 68 -13.33 13.47 -4.47
N PHE A 69 -12.37 12.67 -4.91
CA PHE A 69 -12.53 11.78 -6.05
C PHE A 69 -13.74 10.84 -5.89
N HIS A 70 -13.81 10.11 -4.77
CA HIS A 70 -14.93 9.18 -4.48
C HIS A 70 -16.28 9.89 -4.35
N GLY A 71 -16.29 11.13 -3.85
CA GLY A 71 -17.50 11.94 -3.70
C GLY A 71 -17.93 12.72 -4.95
N THR A 72 -17.07 12.86 -5.96
CA THR A 72 -17.37 13.62 -7.18
C THR A 72 -17.03 12.85 -8.45
N SER A 73 -15.75 12.81 -8.84
CA SER A 73 -15.31 12.33 -10.15
C SER A 73 -15.63 10.86 -10.38
N LEU A 74 -15.51 10.04 -9.34
CA LEU A 74 -15.86 8.63 -9.42
C LEU A 74 -17.36 8.43 -9.70
N GLN A 75 -18.25 9.30 -9.22
CA GLN A 75 -19.68 9.15 -9.48
C GLN A 75 -20.01 9.32 -10.96
N ALA A 76 -19.39 10.31 -11.62
CA ALA A 76 -19.51 10.51 -13.06
C ALA A 76 -18.89 9.36 -13.84
N LEU A 77 -17.64 9.00 -13.52
CA LEU A 77 -16.93 7.87 -14.14
C LEU A 77 -17.73 6.56 -14.01
N LYS A 78 -18.33 6.34 -12.84
CA LYS A 78 -19.11 5.14 -12.57
C LYS A 78 -20.35 5.07 -13.45
N ALA A 79 -21.15 6.14 -13.47
CA ALA A 79 -22.38 6.18 -14.24
C ALA A 79 -22.14 6.08 -15.76
N GLU A 80 -21.07 6.69 -16.26
CA GLU A 80 -20.82 6.79 -17.70
C GLU A 80 -20.06 5.58 -18.27
N TYR A 81 -19.21 4.92 -17.47
CA TYR A 81 -18.29 3.89 -17.99
C TYR A 81 -18.21 2.60 -17.18
N ILE A 82 -18.38 2.65 -15.86
CA ILE A 82 -18.25 1.43 -15.03
C ILE A 82 -19.55 0.64 -15.03
N ASP A 83 -20.67 1.32 -14.85
CA ASP A 83 -22.00 0.69 -14.82
C ASP A 83 -22.44 0.23 -16.23
N THR A 84 -21.85 0.77 -17.30
CA THR A 84 -22.04 0.32 -18.69
C THR A 84 -21.18 -0.91 -19.05
N GLY A 85 -20.18 -1.25 -18.23
CA GLY A 85 -19.26 -2.37 -18.46
C GLY A 85 -18.04 -2.04 -19.32
N ASP A 86 -17.87 -0.78 -19.74
CA ASP A 86 -16.73 -0.38 -20.59
C ASP A 86 -15.41 -0.33 -19.79
N VAL A 87 -15.51 0.04 -18.51
CA VAL A 87 -14.37 0.25 -17.60
C VAL A 87 -14.57 -0.54 -16.31
N LYS A 88 -13.49 -1.09 -15.78
CA LYS A 88 -13.42 -1.56 -14.39
C LYS A 88 -12.44 -0.72 -13.58
N LEU A 89 -12.79 -0.50 -12.33
CA LEU A 89 -11.92 0.14 -11.35
C LEU A 89 -11.32 -0.91 -10.42
N VAL A 90 -10.00 -0.93 -10.33
CA VAL A 90 -9.25 -1.68 -9.32
C VAL A 90 -8.82 -0.70 -8.24
N PHE A 91 -9.13 -0.99 -6.99
CA PHE A 91 -8.67 -0.19 -5.85
C PHE A 91 -7.50 -0.85 -5.13
N ARG A 92 -6.42 -0.11 -4.95
CA ARG A 92 -5.19 -0.49 -4.26
C ARG A 92 -4.97 0.38 -3.04
N ASP A 93 -4.90 -0.25 -1.88
CA ASP A 93 -4.58 0.44 -0.64
C ASP A 93 -3.15 0.99 -0.64
N PHE A 94 -3.01 2.29 -0.42
CA PHE A 94 -1.73 3.01 -0.31
C PHE A 94 -1.73 3.91 0.93
N PRO A 95 -1.68 3.34 2.15
CA PRO A 95 -1.87 4.08 3.39
C PRO A 95 -0.66 4.94 3.75
N LEU A 96 -0.69 6.21 3.36
CA LEU A 96 0.37 7.20 3.56
C LEU A 96 0.19 8.06 4.81
N ASN A 97 -1.04 8.24 5.29
CA ASN A 97 -1.35 9.22 6.35
C ASN A 97 -1.36 8.64 7.77
N GLY A 98 -0.54 7.62 8.01
CA GLY A 98 -0.26 7.10 9.37
C GLY A 98 -1.08 5.87 9.79
N PRO A 99 -1.12 5.57 11.11
CA PRO A 99 -1.66 4.30 11.61
C PRO A 99 -3.15 4.08 11.32
N ASP A 100 -3.96 5.15 11.34
CA ASP A 100 -5.38 5.02 11.06
C ASP A 100 -5.66 4.70 9.58
N SER A 101 -4.80 5.16 8.65
CA SER A 101 -4.84 4.73 7.24
C SER A 101 -4.54 3.24 7.09
N VAL A 102 -3.52 2.75 7.78
CA VAL A 102 -3.17 1.31 7.78
C VAL A 102 -4.30 0.49 8.36
N LEU A 103 -4.87 0.93 9.50
CA LEU A 103 -6.00 0.28 10.14
C LEU A 103 -7.22 0.23 9.22
N ALA A 104 -7.51 1.32 8.51
CA ALA A 104 -8.62 1.40 7.57
C ALA A 104 -8.45 0.46 6.38
N ALA A 105 -7.22 0.37 5.85
CA ALA A 105 -6.85 -0.55 4.78
C ALA A 105 -6.96 -2.00 5.25
N GLU A 106 -6.42 -2.37 6.41
CA GLU A 106 -6.60 -3.72 6.96
C GLU A 106 -8.08 -4.08 7.12
N ALA A 107 -8.89 -3.13 7.61
CA ALA A 107 -10.32 -3.31 7.79
C ALA A 107 -11.12 -3.42 6.49
N SER A 108 -10.63 -2.88 5.37
CA SER A 108 -11.26 -3.05 4.05
C SER A 108 -11.18 -4.53 3.64
N TYR A 109 -10.01 -5.15 3.80
CA TYR A 109 -9.82 -6.57 3.51
C TYR A 109 -10.57 -7.49 4.48
N CYS A 110 -10.77 -7.08 5.73
CA CYS A 110 -11.68 -7.77 6.66
C CYS A 110 -13.12 -7.80 6.11
N ALA A 111 -13.56 -6.67 5.54
CA ALA A 111 -14.87 -6.58 4.90
C ALA A 111 -14.90 -7.40 3.59
N LYS A 112 -13.78 -7.49 2.85
CA LYS A 112 -13.63 -8.38 1.68
C LYS A 112 -13.90 -9.84 2.05
N GLU A 113 -13.30 -10.34 3.13
CA GLU A 113 -13.54 -11.72 3.61
C GLU A 113 -15.02 -11.99 3.95
N GLN A 114 -15.75 -10.94 4.31
CA GLN A 114 -17.19 -10.99 4.60
C GLN A 114 -18.08 -10.71 3.38
N GLY A 115 -17.51 -10.52 2.18
CA GLY A 115 -18.26 -10.17 0.97
C GLY A 115 -18.80 -8.74 0.95
N ARG A 116 -18.27 -7.84 1.79
CA ARG A 116 -18.77 -6.47 2.02
C ARG A 116 -17.72 -5.38 1.78
N TYR A 117 -16.73 -5.65 0.92
CA TYR A 117 -15.63 -4.72 0.65
C TYR A 117 -16.13 -3.33 0.25
N TRP A 118 -16.91 -3.24 -0.84
CA TRP A 118 -17.37 -1.97 -1.40
C TRP A 118 -18.32 -1.22 -0.48
N GLU A 119 -19.11 -1.92 0.33
CA GLU A 119 -19.96 -1.30 1.34
C GLU A 119 -19.11 -0.59 2.42
N TYR A 120 -18.06 -1.26 2.92
CA TYR A 120 -17.13 -0.67 3.86
C TYR A 120 -16.38 0.51 3.23
N HIS A 121 -15.80 0.29 2.05
CA HIS A 121 -15.04 1.27 1.28
C HIS A 121 -15.83 2.56 1.09
N ASP A 122 -17.03 2.46 0.54
CA ASP A 122 -17.90 3.62 0.28
C ASP A 122 -18.32 4.31 1.57
N THR A 123 -18.60 3.54 2.62
CA THR A 123 -18.97 4.10 3.93
C THR A 123 -17.84 4.94 4.50
N VAL A 124 -16.60 4.46 4.43
CA VAL A 124 -15.44 5.21 4.91
C VAL A 124 -15.27 6.51 4.11
N TYR A 125 -15.32 6.44 2.78
CA TYR A 125 -15.21 7.63 1.93
C TYR A 125 -16.37 8.63 2.10
N LYS A 126 -17.59 8.16 2.42
CA LYS A 126 -18.72 9.05 2.75
C LYS A 126 -18.56 9.74 4.10
N THR A 127 -17.99 9.05 5.09
CA THR A 127 -17.93 9.52 6.49
C THR A 127 -16.74 10.45 6.75
N GLY A 128 -15.64 10.34 5.99
CA GLY A 128 -14.39 11.06 6.25
C GLY A 128 -14.40 12.58 5.99
N ARG A 129 -15.56 13.20 5.74
CA ARG A 129 -15.71 14.67 5.67
C ARG A 129 -15.31 15.39 6.96
N ALA A 130 -15.28 14.70 8.10
CA ALA A 130 -14.81 15.24 9.36
C ALA A 130 -13.27 15.29 9.38
N ARG A 131 -12.67 16.38 8.89
CA ARG A 131 -11.21 16.62 8.98
C ARG A 131 -10.73 16.58 10.45
N GLY A 132 -9.57 15.96 10.71
CA GLY A 132 -8.94 15.92 12.03
C GLY A 132 -9.32 14.70 12.88
N ARG A 133 -9.25 14.82 14.21
CA ARG A 133 -9.48 13.70 15.16
C ARG A 133 -10.82 12.97 14.96
N ASP A 134 -11.84 13.68 14.49
CA ASP A 134 -13.20 13.15 14.35
C ASP A 134 -13.33 12.17 13.18
N GLY A 135 -12.68 12.46 12.04
CA GLY A 135 -12.63 11.55 10.89
C GLY A 135 -11.82 10.30 11.19
N SER A 136 -10.65 10.46 11.83
CA SER A 136 -9.81 9.34 12.25
C SER A 136 -10.54 8.45 13.26
N ARG A 137 -11.30 9.04 14.21
CA ARG A 137 -12.16 8.30 15.14
C ARG A 137 -13.25 7.52 14.42
N ALA A 138 -13.97 8.14 13.48
CA ALA A 138 -15.02 7.48 12.72
C ALA A 138 -14.47 6.28 11.92
N ILE A 139 -13.30 6.46 11.31
CA ILE A 139 -12.60 5.40 10.57
C ILE A 139 -12.18 4.27 11.49
N ARG A 140 -11.61 4.58 12.65
CA ARG A 140 -11.25 3.58 13.64
C ARG A 140 -12.45 2.78 14.13
N LEU A 141 -13.59 3.42 14.37
CA LEU A 141 -14.82 2.73 14.77
C LEU A 141 -15.32 1.77 13.69
N ARG A 142 -15.35 2.22 12.42
CA ARG A 142 -15.74 1.38 11.28
C ARG A 142 -14.77 0.22 11.08
N ALA A 143 -13.48 0.48 11.20
CA ALA A 143 -12.45 -0.53 11.09
C ALA A 143 -12.57 -1.60 12.19
N LEU A 144 -12.90 -1.21 13.41
CA LEU A 144 -13.18 -2.18 14.49
C LEU A 144 -14.47 -2.96 14.25
N GLN A 145 -15.49 -2.33 13.65
CA GLN A 145 -16.74 -2.99 13.31
C GLN A 145 -16.57 -4.06 12.24
N SER A 146 -15.76 -3.81 11.20
CA SER A 146 -15.50 -4.81 10.15
C SER A 146 -14.66 -5.99 10.65
N ARG A 147 -14.02 -5.90 11.82
CA ARG A 147 -13.29 -7.03 12.43
C ARG A 147 -14.19 -7.97 13.23
N ARG A 148 -15.46 -7.63 13.47
CA ARG A 148 -16.35 -8.45 14.30
C ARG A 148 -16.53 -9.83 13.65
N GLY A 149 -16.27 -10.88 14.41
CA GLY A 149 -16.37 -12.26 13.94
C GLY A 149 -15.12 -12.80 13.22
N LEU A 150 -14.07 -12.00 13.05
CA LEU A 150 -12.81 -12.43 12.42
C LEU A 150 -11.70 -12.66 13.45
N THR A 151 -10.85 -13.66 13.20
CA THR A 151 -9.73 -13.99 14.10
C THR A 151 -8.49 -13.15 13.78
N ARG A 152 -7.61 -12.90 14.74
CA ARG A 152 -6.31 -12.22 14.47
C ARG A 152 -5.48 -12.90 13.39
N ALA A 153 -5.68 -14.21 13.17
CA ALA A 153 -5.02 -14.95 12.11
C ALA A 153 -5.59 -14.61 10.73
N SER A 154 -6.92 -14.54 10.57
CA SER A 154 -7.55 -14.13 9.30
C SER A 154 -7.23 -12.67 8.97
N LEU A 155 -7.25 -11.79 9.98
CA LEU A 155 -6.83 -10.38 9.82
C LEU A 155 -5.41 -10.22 9.26
N ARG A 156 -4.46 -11.05 9.71
CA ARG A 156 -3.07 -11.02 9.21
C ARG A 156 -2.94 -11.72 7.86
N ALA A 157 -3.64 -12.82 7.64
CA ALA A 157 -3.64 -13.52 6.36
C ALA A 157 -4.10 -12.56 5.25
N ALA A 158 -5.27 -11.93 5.41
CA ALA A 158 -5.82 -10.95 4.47
C ALA A 158 -4.85 -9.82 4.10
N TRP A 159 -4.00 -9.39 5.04
CA TRP A 159 -3.00 -8.35 4.80
C TRP A 159 -1.68 -8.87 4.20
N THR A 160 -1.35 -10.14 4.40
CA THR A 160 -0.02 -10.69 4.03
C THR A 160 -0.03 -11.40 2.67
N THR A 161 -1.16 -11.96 2.26
CA THR A 161 -1.19 -12.85 1.08
C THR A 161 -1.19 -12.12 -0.26
N GLU A 162 -1.58 -10.84 -0.36
CA GLU A 162 -1.94 -10.27 -1.67
C GLU A 162 -1.43 -8.82 -1.88
N GLY A 163 -0.14 -8.68 -2.22
CA GLY A 163 0.46 -7.43 -2.74
C GLY A 163 1.02 -6.42 -1.72
N THR A 164 0.54 -6.42 -0.48
CA THR A 164 0.98 -5.51 0.61
C THR A 164 2.21 -6.02 1.38
N GLY A 165 2.47 -7.32 1.40
CA GLY A 165 3.70 -7.90 1.96
C GLY A 165 4.99 -7.45 1.25
N ARG A 166 4.87 -7.03 -0.03
CA ARG A 166 5.98 -6.38 -0.76
C ARG A 166 6.07 -4.88 -0.46
N TRP A 167 4.97 -4.25 -0.04
CA TRP A 167 4.98 -2.84 0.33
C TRP A 167 5.54 -2.61 1.74
N SER A 168 5.36 -3.53 2.70
CA SER A 168 6.07 -3.49 3.98
C SER A 168 7.58 -3.60 3.82
N SER A 169 8.05 -4.42 2.87
CA SER A 169 9.48 -4.49 2.51
C SER A 169 9.96 -3.27 1.73
N MET A 170 9.10 -2.57 0.96
CA MET A 170 9.41 -1.26 0.38
C MET A 170 9.47 -0.13 1.43
N ARG A 171 8.57 -0.10 2.42
CA ARG A 171 8.62 0.87 3.54
C ARG A 171 9.88 0.69 4.39
N ASN A 172 10.28 -0.56 4.67
CA ASN A 172 11.55 -0.82 5.34
C ASN A 172 12.78 -0.45 4.49
N ARG A 173 12.63 -0.25 3.17
CA ARG A 173 13.70 0.23 2.29
C ARG A 173 13.72 1.76 2.15
N THR A 174 12.63 2.47 2.45
CA THR A 174 12.55 3.94 2.37
C THR A 174 12.55 4.64 3.73
N GLY A 175 12.34 3.92 4.83
CA GLY A 175 12.32 4.43 6.21
C GLY A 175 13.68 4.51 6.90
N GLY A 176 14.69 5.04 6.21
CA GLY A 176 16.00 5.39 6.76
C GLY A 176 16.26 6.89 6.60
N ARG A 177 15.50 7.71 7.32
CA ARG A 177 15.86 9.08 7.70
C ARG A 177 14.95 9.59 8.80
#